data_AF-A0A9D8I9H7-F1
#
_entry.id   AF-A0A9D8I9H7-F1
#
_cell.length_a   1.000
_cell.length_b   1.000
_cell.length_c   1.000
_cell.angle_alpha   90.00
_cell.angle_beta   90.00
_cell.angle_gamma   90.00
#
_symmetry.space_group_name_H-M   'P 1'
#
loop_
_entity.id
_entity.type
_entity.pdbx_description
1 polymer ?
#
loop_
_entity_poly.entity_id
_entity_poly.type
_entity_poly.pdbx_seq_one_letter_code
_entity_poly.pdbx_strand_id
1 'polypeptide(L)' 'MRFLSEKAGVDPKRLTAVGYGEFHPIADNATPEGRAKNRRIELIVMPEDLLKAKAAAKTE' A
#
# COMPACT_ATOMS: atom_id res chain seq x y z
N MET A 1 1.42 1.86 -9.32
CA MET A 1 2.84 1.48 -9.44
C MET A 1 3.53 2.05 -10.68
N ARG A 2 2.94 1.94 -11.88
CA ARG A 2 3.55 2.40 -13.14
C ARG A 2 4.08 3.84 -13.12
N PHE A 3 3.32 4.79 -12.56
CA PHE A 3 3.77 6.18 -12.43
C PHE A 3 5.04 6.31 -11.59
N LEU A 4 5.12 5.59 -10.46
CA LEU A 4 6.26 5.67 -9.55
C LEU A 4 7.53 5.11 -10.20
N SER A 5 7.43 4.02 -10.96
CA SER A 5 8.57 3.44 -11.65
C SER A 5 8.99 4.23 -12.90
N GLU A 6 8.04 4.58 -13.77
CA GLU A 6 8.35 5.13 -15.09
C GLU A 6 8.51 6.66 -15.12
N LYS A 7 7.87 7.38 -14.18
CA LYS A 7 7.88 8.84 -14.14
C LYS A 7 8.62 9.40 -12.94
N ALA A 8 8.49 8.77 -11.77
CA ALA A 8 9.16 9.23 -10.55
C ALA A 8 10.54 8.57 -10.31
N GLY A 9 10.95 7.62 -11.16
CA GLY A 9 12.29 7.00 -11.08
C GLY A 9 12.51 6.10 -9.87
N VAL A 10 11.45 5.62 -9.23
CA VAL A 10 11.56 4.70 -8.09
C VAL A 10 11.89 3.29 -8.60
N ASP A 11 12.96 2.68 -8.08
CA ASP A 11 13.32 1.29 -8.40
C ASP A 11 12.12 0.36 -8.16
N PRO A 12 11.60 -0.34 -9.19
CA PRO A 12 10.50 -1.29 -9.05
C PRO A 12 10.72 -2.35 -7.97
N LYS A 13 11.97 -2.74 -7.70
CA LYS A 13 12.30 -3.73 -6.66
C LYS A 13 12.01 -3.23 -5.24
N ARG A 14 11.91 -1.91 -5.05
CA ARG A 14 11.60 -1.26 -3.76
C ARG A 14 10.11 -0.96 -3.60
N LEU A 15 9.28 -1.31 -4.59
CA LEU A 15 7.85 -1.09 -4.57
C LEU A 15 7.11 -2.40 -4.27
N THR A 16 6.18 -2.35 -3.32
CA THR A 16 5.25 -3.46 -3.04
C THR A 16 3.83 -2.93 -3.03
N ALA A 17 2.93 -3.60 -3.74
CA ALA A 17 1.51 -3.26 -3.77
C ALA A 17 0.73 -4.27 -2.93
N VAL A 18 -0.11 -3.78 -2.03
CA VAL A 18 -1.04 -4.59 -1.24
C VAL A 18 -2.45 -4.06 -1.48
N GLY A 19 -3.35 -4.95 -1.88
CA GLY A 19 -4.78 -4.63 -2.05
C GLY A 19 -5.57 -5.05 -0.82
N TYR A 20 -6.14 -4.09 -0.09
CA TYR A 20 -6.97 -4.36 1.09
C TYR A 20 -8.46 -4.55 0.79
N GLY A 21 -8.90 -4.28 -0.45
CA GLY A 21 -10.30 -4.39 -0.84
C GLY A 21 -11.23 -3.58 0.07
N GLU A 22 -12.31 -4.21 0.52
CA GLU A 22 -13.31 -3.60 1.41
C GLU A 22 -13.04 -3.83 2.90
N PHE A 23 -12.00 -4.59 3.25
CA PHE A 23 -11.75 -5.04 4.63
C PHE A 23 -11.13 -3.96 5.54
N HIS A 24 -10.69 -2.84 4.98
CA HIS A 24 -10.15 -1.70 5.73
C HIS A 24 -10.84 -0.38 5.30
N PRO A 25 -12.13 -0.21 5.59
CA PRO A 25 -12.87 1.00 5.28
C PRO A 25 -12.49 2.13 6.25
N ILE A 26 -12.43 3.36 5.74
CA ILE A 26 -12.28 4.58 6.56
C ILE A 26 -13.61 5.35 6.68
N ALA A 27 -14.60 4.96 5.88
CA ALA A 27 -15.96 5.48 5.88
C ALA A 27 -16.95 4.34 5.61
N ASP A 28 -18.24 4.59 5.85
CA ASP A 28 -19.30 3.61 5.61
C ASP A 28 -19.34 3.15 4.13
N ASN A 29 -19.31 1.83 3.90
CA ASN A 29 -19.41 1.25 2.56
C ASN A 29 -20.85 1.24 2.02
N ALA A 30 -21.85 1.50 2.86
CA ALA A 30 -23.26 1.50 2.45
C ALA A 30 -23.63 2.74 1.61
N THR A 31 -22.91 3.86 1.75
CA THR A 31 -23.22 5.11 1.03
C THR A 31 -22.33 5.31 -0.20
N PRO A 32 -22.84 5.93 -1.28
CA PRO A 32 -22.02 6.32 -2.43
C PRO A 32 -20.82 7.20 -2.03
N GLU A 33 -21.03 8.12 -1.09
CA GLU A 33 -20.03 9.07 -0.60
C GLU A 33 -18.94 8.35 0.21
N GLY A 34 -19.33 7.42 1.08
CA GLY A 34 -18.37 6.65 1.88
C GLY A 34 -17.56 5.68 1.03
N ARG A 35 -18.17 5.02 0.03
CA ARG A 35 -17.42 4.23 -0.98
C ARG A 35 -16.44 5.08 -1.77
N ALA A 36 -16.80 6.32 -2.10
CA ALA A 36 -15.88 7.23 -2.77
C ALA A 36 -14.66 7.56 -1.90
N LYS A 37 -14.86 7.80 -0.60
CA LYS A 37 -13.77 8.01 0.36
C LYS A 37 -12.89 6.76 0.54
N ASN A 38 -13.46 5.57 0.46
CA ASN A 38 -12.72 4.31 0.63
C ASN A 38 -11.83 3.97 -0.58
N ARG A 39 -12.09 4.52 -1.77
CA ARG A 39 -11.22 4.39 -2.96
C ARG A 39 -9.99 5.28 -2.83
N ARG A 40 -9.02 4.82 -2.03
CA ARG A 40 -7.79 5.55 -1.72
C ARG A 40 -6.55 4.69 -1.89
N ILE A 41 -5.40 5.34 -1.97
CA ILE A 41 -4.08 4.72 -1.97
C ILE A 41 -3.34 5.23 -0.74
N GLU A 42 -2.76 4.31 0.02
CA GLU A 42 -1.87 4.63 1.15
C GLU A 42 -0.43 4.32 0.73
N LEU A 43 0.47 5.28 0.90
CA LEU A 43 1.89 5.16 0.59
C LEU A 43 2.66 5.07 1.90
N ILE A 44 3.21 3.89 2.19
CA ILE A 44 4.01 3.66 3.40
C ILE A 44 5.47 3.59 3.00
N VAL A 45 6.27 4.53 3.49
CA VAL A 45 7.72 4.55 3.28
C VAL A 45 8.37 3.90 4.49
N MET A 46 9.13 2.84 4.26
CA MET A 46 9.84 2.10 5.31
C MET A 46 11.35 2.12 5.05
N PRO A 47 12.18 2.24 6.10
CA PRO A 47 13.62 2.00 5.99
C PRO A 47 13.90 0.56 5.57
N GLU A 48 14.98 0.34 4.82
CA GLU A 48 15.33 -1.00 4.32
C GLU A 48 15.64 -1.99 5.45
N ASP A 49 16.24 -1.52 6.54
CA ASP A 49 16.55 -2.37 7.70
C ASP A 49 15.28 -2.92 8.38
N LEU A 50 14.22 -2.11 8.40
CA LEU A 50 12.90 -2.50 8.90
C LEU A 50 12.21 -3.53 7.99
N LEU A 51 12.42 -3.45 6.67
CA LEU A 51 11.91 -4.44 5.72
C LEU A 51 12.62 -5.79 5.88
N LYS A 52 13.95 -5.78 6.03
CA LYS A 52 14.75 -7.00 6.27
C LYS A 52 14.37 -7.69 7.58
N ALA A 53 14.22 -6.91 8.66
CA ALA A 53 13.80 -7.43 9.96
C ALA A 53 12.40 -8.07 9.91
N LYS A 54 11.43 -7.45 9.21
CA LYS A 54 10.08 -8.03 9.05
C LYS A 54 10.06 -9.28 8.15
N ALA A 55 10.93 -9.36 7.15
CA ALA A 55 11.06 -10.55 6.32
C ALA A 55 11.64 -11.73 7.13
N ALA A 56 12.65 -11.48 7.96
CA ALA A 56 13.22 -12.49 8.85
C ALA A 56 12.18 -13.03 9.85
N ALA A 57 11.36 -12.15 10.44
CA ALA A 57 10.33 -12.53 11.40
C ALA A 57 9.09 -13.23 10.82
N LYS A 58 8.89 -13.23 9.48
CA LYS A 58 7.75 -13.89 8.81
C LYS A 58 8.03 -15.33 8.38
N THR A 59 9.24 -15.82 8.62
CA THR A 59 9.68 -17.17 8.21
C THR A 59 9.57 -18.20 9.35
N GLU A 60 9.06 -17.80 10.51
CA GLU A 60 8.74 -18.65 11.66
C GLU A 60 7.22 -18.82 11.82
#